data_AF-A0A7K9Q7T0-F1
#
_entry.id   AF-A0A7K9Q7T0-F1
#
_cell.length_a   1.000
_cell.length_b   1.000
_cell.length_c   1.000
_cell.angle_alpha   90.00
_cell.angle_beta   90.00
_cell.angle_gamma   90.00
#
_symmetry.space_group_name_H-M   'P 1'
#
loop_
_entity.id
_entity.type
_entity.pdbx_description
1 polymer ?
#
loop_
_entity_poly.entity_id
_entity_poly.type
_entity_poly.pdbx_seq_one_letter_code
_entity_poly.pdbx_strand_id
1 'polypeptide(L)'
;QVGTAALPFSANGRPLAAALRPAPPPGTKRQKLNPADAPNPVVFVATKDTRALRKALTHLELRRAARRPNLPLKVKPGLPLRPGGALAPPAPP
;
A
#
# COMPACT_ATOMS: atom_id res chain seq x y z
N GLN A 1 -34.98 -16.58 42.28
CA GLN A 1 -33.65 -16.12 42.72
C GLN A 1 -32.64 -16.57 41.68
N VAL A 2 -32.22 -15.70 40.76
CA VAL A 2 -31.22 -16.01 39.72
C VAL A 2 -30.17 -14.90 39.80
N GLY A 3 -28.96 -15.28 40.22
CA GLY A 3 -27.84 -14.37 40.42
C GLY A 3 -27.28 -13.89 39.09
N THR A 4 -27.36 -12.57 38.86
CA THR A 4 -26.67 -11.91 37.76
C THR A 4 -25.24 -11.62 38.20
N ALA A 5 -24.33 -12.55 37.91
CA ALA A 5 -22.90 -12.29 38.00
C ALA A 5 -22.58 -11.11 37.07
N ALA A 6 -22.24 -9.95 37.63
CA ALA A 6 -21.89 -8.75 36.89
C ALA A 6 -20.65 -9.04 36.04
N LEU A 7 -20.85 -9.24 34.74
CA LEU A 7 -19.75 -9.39 33.80
C LEU A 7 -18.97 -8.07 33.77
N PRO A 8 -17.64 -8.08 33.96
CA PRO A 8 -16.87 -6.86 33.84
C PRO A 8 -17.02 -6.29 32.43
N PHE A 9 -17.01 -4.97 32.29
CA PHE A 9 -17.06 -4.24 31.03
C PHE A 9 -15.79 -3.41 30.85
N SER A 10 -15.31 -3.28 29.62
CA SER A 10 -14.21 -2.36 29.26
C SER A 10 -14.70 -0.91 29.25
N ALA A 11 -13.79 0.06 29.36
CA ALA A 11 -14.09 1.50 29.35
C ALA A 11 -14.96 1.99 28.16
N ASN A 12 -15.05 1.22 27.07
CA ASN A 12 -15.88 1.51 25.89
C ASN A 12 -17.24 0.79 25.93
N GLY A 13 -17.71 0.33 27.09
CA GLY A 13 -19.03 -0.30 27.28
C GLY A 13 -19.17 -1.70 26.67
N ARG A 14 -18.07 -2.33 26.23
CA ARG A 14 -18.08 -3.70 25.68
C ARG A 14 -17.83 -4.72 26.77
N PRO A 15 -18.55 -5.86 26.81
CA PRO A 15 -18.32 -6.91 27.80
C PRO A 15 -16.87 -7.40 27.72
N LEU A 16 -16.17 -7.45 28.86
CA LEU A 16 -14.72 -7.71 28.94
C LEU A 16 -14.35 -9.09 28.37
N ALA A 17 -15.28 -10.05 28.42
CA ALA A 17 -15.14 -11.37 27.80
C ALA A 17 -14.93 -11.30 26.27
N ALA A 18 -15.45 -10.27 25.59
CA ALA A 18 -15.24 -10.06 24.16
C ALA A 18 -13.90 -9.35 23.83
N ALA A 19 -13.22 -8.79 24.84
CA ALA A 19 -11.94 -8.09 24.68
C ALA A 19 -10.73 -9.01 24.87
N LEU A 20 -10.91 -10.15 25.54
CA LEU A 20 -9.86 -11.14 25.79
C LEU A 20 -9.81 -12.16 24.65
N ARG A 21 -9.45 -11.71 23.43
CA ARG A 21 -8.90 -12.67 22.47
C ARG A 21 -7.49 -13.00 22.92
N PRO A 22 -7.14 -14.28 23.15
CA PRO A 22 -5.76 -14.65 23.43
C PRO A 22 -4.91 -14.14 22.26
N ALA A 23 -3.98 -13.24 22.57
CA ALA A 23 -2.98 -12.83 21.60
C ALA A 23 -2.21 -14.09 21.18
N PRO A 24 -1.91 -14.28 19.88
CA PRO A 24 -1.00 -15.34 19.48
C PRO A 24 0.29 -15.19 20.29
N PRO A 25 0.94 -16.31 20.70
CA PRO A 25 2.18 -16.26 21.46
C PRO A 25 3.15 -15.31 20.74
N PRO A 26 3.95 -14.49 21.47
CA PRO A 26 4.91 -13.59 20.85
C PRO A 26 5.73 -14.44 19.88
N GLY A 27 5.49 -14.22 18.59
CA GLY A 27 5.94 -15.11 17.53
C GLY A 27 7.42 -15.38 17.74
N THR A 28 7.76 -16.67 17.82
CA THR A 28 9.11 -17.26 17.71
C THR A 28 10.18 -16.19 17.49
N LYS A 29 11.06 -15.97 18.49
CA LYS A 29 12.21 -15.06 18.43
C LYS A 29 12.61 -14.82 16.98
N ARG A 30 12.19 -13.69 16.41
CA ARG A 30 12.42 -13.42 14.99
C ARG A 30 13.91 -13.48 14.78
N GLN A 31 14.38 -14.52 14.08
CA GLN A 31 15.76 -14.60 13.64
C GLN A 31 16.06 -13.27 12.95
N LYS A 32 17.02 -12.52 13.49
CA LYS A 32 17.40 -11.22 12.96
C LYS A 32 17.93 -11.49 11.56
N LEU A 33 17.10 -11.20 10.55
CA LEU A 33 17.48 -11.33 9.16
C LEU A 33 18.62 -10.36 8.91
N ASN A 34 19.73 -10.86 8.39
CA ASN A 34 20.92 -10.06 8.16
C ASN A 34 20.60 -8.99 7.11
N PRO A 35 20.89 -7.70 7.32
CA PRO A 35 20.65 -6.66 6.32
C PRO A 35 21.31 -6.93 4.96
N ALA A 36 22.39 -7.73 4.95
CA ALA A 36 23.06 -8.20 3.73
C ALA A 36 22.27 -9.25 2.93
N ASP A 37 21.28 -9.90 3.57
CA ASP A 37 20.36 -10.87 2.96
C ASP A 37 19.07 -10.17 2.48
N ALA A 38 18.94 -8.87 2.73
CA ALA A 38 17.83 -8.10 2.19
C ALA A 38 18.04 -7.88 0.68
N PRO A 39 17.00 -8.03 -0.16
CA PRO A 39 17.10 -7.74 -1.57
C PRO A 39 17.51 -6.27 -1.79
N ASN A 40 18.31 -6.03 -2.83
CA ASN A 40 18.76 -4.70 -3.22
C ASN A 40 17.57 -3.73 -3.38
N PRO A 41 17.74 -2.44 -3.02
CA PRO A 41 16.66 -1.47 -3.15
C PRO A 41 16.27 -1.29 -4.62
N VAL A 42 15.01 -1.59 -4.94
CA VAL A 42 14.47 -1.34 -6.28
C VAL A 42 14.02 0.12 -6.37
N VAL A 43 14.65 0.88 -7.27
CA VAL A 43 14.27 2.26 -7.54
C VAL A 43 13.36 2.30 -8.76
N PHE A 44 12.12 2.76 -8.57
CA PHE A 44 11.17 2.94 -9.66
C PHE A 44 11.20 4.39 -10.17
N VAL A 45 11.86 4.61 -11.31
CA VAL A 45 11.86 5.90 -11.99
C VAL A 45 10.75 5.91 -13.03
N ALA A 46 9.81 6.85 -12.91
CA ALA A 46 8.74 6.98 -13.89
C ALA A 46 9.31 7.42 -15.26
N THR A 47 9.06 6.60 -16.28
CA THR A 47 9.43 6.94 -17.65
C THR A 47 8.55 8.05 -18.21
N LYS A 48 8.96 8.62 -19.35
CA LYS A 48 8.18 9.60 -20.11
C LYS A 48 6.78 9.07 -20.44
N ASP A 49 6.67 7.80 -20.84
CA ASP A 49 5.41 7.18 -21.22
C ASP A 49 4.49 7.03 -20.00
N THR A 50 5.01 6.60 -18.85
CA THR A 50 4.23 6.57 -17.59
C THR A 50 3.73 7.96 -17.18
N ARG A 51 4.51 9.01 -17.44
CA ARG A 51 4.12 10.39 -17.16
C ARG A 51 3.02 10.86 -18.13
N ALA A 52 3.12 10.53 -19.41
CA ALA A 52 2.10 10.85 -20.41
C ALA A 52 0.76 10.15 -20.11
N LEU A 53 0.79 8.86 -19.76
CA LEU A 53 -0.40 8.11 -19.35
C LEU A 53 -1.12 8.74 -18.16
N ARG A 54 -0.38 9.26 -17.16
CA ARG A 54 -0.99 9.97 -16.02
C ARG A 54 -1.62 11.30 -16.41
N LYS A 55 -1.00 12.06 -17.32
CA LYS A 55 -1.55 13.33 -17.82
C LYS A 55 -2.83 13.13 -18.66
N ALA A 56 -2.97 11.95 -19.26
CA ALA A 56 -4.11 11.52 -20.03
C ALA A 56 -5.35 11.16 -19.17
N LEU A 57 -5.18 10.88 -17.87
CA LEU A 57 -6.29 10.53 -16.97
C LEU A 57 -7.06 11.77 -16.50
N THR A 58 -8.34 11.58 -16.20
CA THR A 58 -9.14 12.62 -15.55
C THR A 58 -8.69 12.83 -14.09
N HIS A 59 -8.92 14.03 -13.56
CA HIS A 59 -8.60 14.35 -12.16
C HIS A 59 -9.29 13.39 -11.18
N LEU A 60 -10.52 12.97 -11.50
CA LEU A 60 -11.31 12.09 -10.67
C LEU A 60 -10.70 10.68 -10.62
N GLU A 61 -10.26 10.14 -11.77
CA GLU A 61 -9.56 8.85 -11.84
C GLU A 61 -8.25 8.88 -11.05
N LEU A 62 -7.47 9.95 -11.16
CA LEU A 62 -6.23 10.14 -10.39
C LEU A 62 -6.53 10.15 -8.88
N ARG A 63 -7.53 10.92 -8.44
CA ARG A 63 -7.93 10.98 -7.03
C ARG A 63 -8.41 9.63 -6.50
N ARG A 64 -9.12 8.83 -7.31
CA ARG A 64 -9.54 7.46 -6.94
C ARG A 64 -8.32 6.52 -6.83
N ALA A 65 -7.42 6.57 -7.82
CA ALA A 65 -6.21 5.75 -7.88
C ALA A 65 -5.29 5.99 -6.66
N ALA A 66 -5.07 7.26 -6.29
CA ALA A 66 -4.22 7.62 -5.15
C ALA A 66 -4.72 7.05 -3.81
N ARG A 67 -6.01 6.70 -3.72
CA ARG A 67 -6.64 6.13 -2.52
C ARG A 67 -6.70 4.59 -2.54
N ARG A 68 -6.29 3.95 -3.63
CA ARG A 68 -6.36 2.50 -3.84
C ARG A 68 -5.03 1.96 -4.38
N PRO A 69 -3.94 1.97 -3.57
CA PRO A 69 -2.60 1.61 -4.04
C PRO A 69 -2.46 0.14 -4.47
N ASN A 70 -3.28 -0.75 -3.93
CA ASN A 70 -3.25 -2.18 -4.21
C ASN A 70 -4.19 -2.58 -5.36
N LEU A 71 -4.90 -1.63 -5.97
CA LEU A 71 -5.84 -1.89 -7.05
C LEU A 71 -5.21 -1.55 -8.41
N PRO A 72 -5.20 -2.48 -9.39
CA PRO A 72 -4.68 -2.20 -10.71
C PRO A 72 -5.40 -1.05 -11.40
N LEU A 73 -4.65 -0.18 -12.08
CA LEU A 73 -5.21 0.89 -12.89
C LEU A 73 -5.54 0.39 -14.29
N LYS A 74 -6.80 0.51 -14.70
CA LYS A 74 -7.24 0.17 -16.05
C LYS A 74 -6.95 1.34 -16.99
N VAL A 75 -5.74 1.39 -17.51
CA VAL A 75 -5.33 2.34 -18.55
C VAL A 75 -5.78 1.82 -19.93
N LYS A 76 -6.50 2.64 -20.70
CA LYS A 76 -6.80 2.31 -22.10
C LYS A 76 -5.54 2.58 -22.94
N PRO A 77 -4.90 1.56 -23.55
CA PRO A 77 -3.78 1.80 -24.45
C PRO A 77 -4.34 2.48 -25.70
N GLY A 78 -3.95 3.73 -25.95
CA GLY A 78 -4.40 4.47 -27.13
C GLY A 78 -4.65 5.97 -26.95
N LEU A 79 -4.50 6.54 -25.74
CA LEU A 79 -4.45 8.01 -25.68
C LEU A 79 -3.21 8.49 -26.45
N PRO A 80 -3.33 9.51 -27.32
CA PRO A 80 -2.25 9.92 -28.19
C PRO A 80 -1.07 10.36 -27.33
N LEU A 81 -0.06 9.49 -27.26
CA LEU A 81 1.27 9.84 -26.78
C LEU A 81 1.77 10.89 -27.76
N ARG A 82 1.59 12.18 -27.44
CA ARG A 82 2.07 13.27 -28.29
C ARG A 82 3.55 13.00 -28.61
N PRO A 83 3.94 12.79 -29.88
CA PRO A 83 5.31 12.49 -30.24
C PRO A 83 6.11 13.78 -30.06
N GLY A 84 6.68 13.98 -28.86
CA GLY A 84 7.39 15.19 -28.52
C GLY A 84 8.60 14.88 -27.66
N GLY A 85 9.77 14.78 -28.30
CA GLY A 85 11.09 14.82 -27.67
C GLY A 85 11.72 13.45 -27.42
N ALA A 86 12.42 12.91 -28.42
CA ALA A 86 13.54 12.02 -28.15
C ALA A 86 14.61 12.85 -27.42
N LEU A 87 14.88 12.53 -26.16
CA LEU A 87 16.03 13.09 -25.45
C LEU A 87 17.23 12.19 -25.80
N ALA A 88 18.27 12.81 -26.34
CA ALA A 88 19.53 12.15 -26.69
C ALA A 88 20.13 11.43 -25.47
N PRO A 89 20.81 10.28 -25.66
CA PRO A 89 21.44 9.56 -24.56
C PRO A 89 22.51 10.45 -23.90
N PRO A 90 22.67 10.38 -22.56
CA PRO A 90 23.73 11.11 -21.88
C PRO A 90 25.09 10.57 -22.33
N ALA A 91 26.00 11.49 -22.67
CA ALA A 91 27.37 11.16 -23.05
C ALA A 91 28.13 10.55 -21.85
N PRO A 92 28.95 9.51 -22.07
CA PRO A 92 29.79 8.94 -21.03
C PRO A 92 30.94 9.90 -20.63
N PRO A 93 31.46 9.80 -19.39
CA PRO A 93 32.62 10.57 -18.91
C PRO A 93 33.93 10.14 -19.59
#